data_AF-A0A928GU07-F1
#
_entry.id   AF-A0A928GU07-F1
#
_cell.length_a   1.000
_cell.length_b   1.000
_cell.length_c   1.000
_cell.angle_alpha   90.00
_cell.angle_beta   90.00
_cell.angle_gamma   90.00
#
_symmetry.space_group_name_H-M   'P 1'
#
loop_
_entity.id
_entity.type
_entity.pdbx_description
1 polymer ?
#
loop_
_entity_poly.entity_id
_entity_poly.type
_entity_poly.pdbx_seq_one_letter_code
_entity_poly.pdbx_strand_id
1 'polypeptide(L)'
;MKNTLIMNEQLVYKLQCEAACLLKEKVLLLNGITIIPKEIEIYYYEKGVFEDGSVHQNELQQNNKSHFYIHRWGTKKTDSYKGGNYPGIDLVMSGTENVYYTFLIRSALINGKPIIGPHKVLMEIMSTGSFNNFKEIENIPVVIQPSSVLGDVLFSDRINLGNNAGEFASLKFRAVVCDNYFRDSKYPQKEKLVTNFLLSSKMNKEDALAFSKKYLGYIPTKVKNNYD
;
A
#
# COMPACT_ATOMS: atom_id res chain seq x y z
N MET A 1 -21.33 20.19 5.76
CA MET A 1 -20.14 19.94 6.61
C MET A 1 -20.23 18.62 7.36
N LYS A 2 -21.14 18.40 8.33
CA LYS A 2 -21.22 17.10 9.06
C LYS A 2 -21.43 15.86 8.16
N ASN A 3 -22.31 15.93 7.16
CA ASN A 3 -22.55 14.79 6.25
C ASN A 3 -21.32 14.46 5.38
N THR A 4 -20.58 15.48 4.92
CA THR A 4 -19.35 15.30 4.13
C THR A 4 -18.25 14.62 4.96
N LEU A 5 -18.08 15.03 6.22
CA LEU A 5 -17.15 14.38 7.16
C LEU A 5 -17.49 12.90 7.38
N ILE A 6 -18.77 12.58 7.64
CA ILE A 6 -19.21 11.18 7.84
C ILE A 6 -19.02 10.33 6.58
N MET A 7 -19.30 10.87 5.39
CA MET A 7 -19.06 10.15 4.13
C MET A 7 -17.56 9.90 3.91
N ASN A 8 -16.70 10.84 4.29
CA ASN A 8 -15.25 10.67 4.19
C ASN A 8 -14.73 9.57 5.14
N GLU A 9 -15.26 9.48 6.36
CA GLU A 9 -14.89 8.40 7.29
C GLU A 9 -15.32 7.02 6.78
N GLN A 10 -16.53 6.91 6.23
CA GLN A 10 -17.02 5.67 5.62
C GLN A 10 -16.18 5.25 4.40
N LEU A 11 -15.82 6.22 3.56
CA LEU A 11 -14.94 5.97 2.41
C LEU A 11 -13.55 5.52 2.85
N VAL A 12 -12.93 6.20 3.83
CA VAL A 12 -11.65 5.81 4.41
C VAL A 12 -11.68 4.38 4.93
N TYR A 13 -12.72 4.03 5.71
CA TYR A 13 -12.88 2.67 6.23
C TYR A 13 -13.04 1.64 5.11
N LYS A 14 -13.86 1.93 4.09
CA LYS A 14 -14.03 1.06 2.92
C LYS A 14 -12.69 0.82 2.21
N LEU A 15 -11.91 1.87 1.95
CA LEU A 15 -10.61 1.76 1.30
C LEU A 15 -9.62 0.93 2.13
N GLN A 16 -9.66 1.07 3.46
CA GLN A 16 -8.85 0.23 4.37
C GLN A 16 -9.29 -1.23 4.33
N CYS A 17 -10.59 -1.52 4.29
CA CYS A 17 -11.10 -2.89 4.11
C CYS A 17 -10.65 -3.51 2.79
N GLU A 18 -10.71 -2.76 1.69
CA GLU A 18 -10.23 -3.22 0.38
C GLU A 18 -8.72 -3.48 0.38
N ALA A 19 -7.93 -2.61 1.01
CA ALA A 19 -6.50 -2.79 1.19
C ALA A 19 -6.18 -4.06 2.01
N ALA A 20 -6.90 -4.27 3.12
CA ALA A 20 -6.75 -5.48 3.93
C ALA A 20 -7.13 -6.75 3.15
N CYS A 21 -8.23 -6.72 2.38
CA CYS A 21 -8.63 -7.82 1.52
C CYS A 21 -7.56 -8.15 0.47
N LEU A 22 -6.98 -7.13 -0.19
CA LEU A 22 -5.89 -7.34 -1.14
C LEU A 22 -4.69 -8.05 -0.48
N LEU A 23 -4.27 -7.56 0.70
CA LEU A 23 -3.11 -8.07 1.41
C LEU A 23 -3.30 -9.49 1.98
N LYS A 24 -4.52 -9.81 2.44
CA LYS A 24 -4.80 -11.07 3.14
C LYS A 24 -5.35 -12.17 2.23
N GLU A 25 -6.08 -11.80 1.18
CA GLU A 25 -6.95 -12.73 0.46
C GLU A 25 -6.70 -12.73 -1.03
N LYS A 26 -5.70 -11.99 -1.53
CA LYS A 26 -5.38 -11.93 -2.96
C LYS A 26 -3.93 -12.23 -3.25
N VAL A 27 -3.70 -12.78 -4.44
CA VAL A 27 -2.40 -12.89 -5.09
C VAL A 27 -2.54 -12.26 -6.48
N LEU A 28 -1.49 -11.59 -6.93
CA LEU A 28 -1.45 -10.97 -8.24
C LEU A 28 -0.58 -11.80 -9.17
N LEU A 29 -1.08 -12.10 -10.36
CA LEU A 29 -0.35 -12.82 -11.39
C LEU A 29 -0.15 -11.91 -12.60
N LEU A 30 1.09 -11.84 -13.07
CA LEU A 30 1.49 -11.05 -14.22
C LEU A 30 2.48 -11.87 -15.06
N ASN A 31 2.08 -12.32 -16.24
CA ASN A 31 2.97 -13.03 -17.18
C ASN A 31 3.81 -14.15 -16.52
N GLY A 32 3.17 -15.03 -15.74
CA GLY A 32 3.85 -16.11 -15.01
C GLY A 32 4.56 -15.69 -13.70
N ILE A 33 4.61 -14.40 -13.38
CA ILE A 33 5.11 -13.88 -12.11
C ILE A 33 3.99 -13.93 -11.06
N THR A 34 4.29 -14.53 -9.91
CA THR A 34 3.45 -14.49 -8.72
C THR A 34 3.91 -13.35 -7.81
N ILE A 35 3.01 -12.43 -7.48
CA ILE A 35 3.26 -11.29 -6.61
C ILE A 35 2.29 -11.37 -5.43
N ILE A 36 2.83 -11.52 -4.22
CA ILE A 36 2.07 -11.48 -2.97
C ILE A 36 2.40 -10.16 -2.27
N PRO A 37 1.53 -9.14 -2.34
CA PRO A 37 1.77 -7.86 -1.66
C PRO A 37 1.90 -8.05 -0.14
N LYS A 38 2.85 -7.35 0.47
CA LYS A 38 3.10 -7.34 1.92
C LYS A 38 2.95 -5.95 2.54
N GLU A 39 3.11 -4.92 1.72
CA GLU A 39 2.85 -3.53 2.10
C GLU A 39 2.33 -2.76 0.88
N ILE A 40 1.28 -1.99 1.10
CA ILE A 40 0.70 -1.11 0.09
C ILE A 40 0.41 0.28 0.66
N GLU A 41 0.35 1.27 -0.23
CA GLU A 41 -0.23 2.59 0.08
C GLU A 41 -1.44 2.85 -0.82
N ILE A 42 -2.49 3.41 -0.22
CA ILE A 42 -3.75 3.76 -0.87
C ILE A 42 -3.64 5.18 -1.45
N TYR A 43 -4.02 5.33 -2.70
CA TYR A 43 -4.12 6.60 -3.41
C TYR A 43 -5.49 6.69 -4.06
N TYR A 44 -6.32 7.62 -3.59
CA TYR A 44 -7.70 7.79 -4.05
C TYR A 44 -8.01 9.26 -4.29
N TYR A 45 -8.50 9.59 -5.48
CA TYR A 45 -8.96 10.93 -5.83
C TYR A 45 -10.27 10.84 -6.60
N GLU A 46 -11.28 11.57 -6.14
CA GLU A 46 -12.54 11.84 -6.84
C GLU A 46 -12.90 13.32 -6.63
N LYS A 47 -13.05 14.05 -7.75
CA LYS A 47 -13.29 15.50 -7.73
C LYS A 47 -14.61 15.82 -7.01
N GLY A 48 -14.56 16.77 -6.08
CA GLY A 48 -15.71 17.19 -5.27
C GLY A 48 -16.17 16.19 -4.20
N VAL A 49 -15.47 15.06 -4.05
CA VAL A 49 -15.79 14.01 -3.06
C VAL A 49 -14.61 13.78 -2.14
N PHE A 50 -13.45 13.43 -2.68
CA PHE A 50 -12.24 13.11 -1.93
C PHE A 50 -11.00 13.48 -2.75
N GLU A 51 -10.44 14.65 -2.49
CA GLU A 51 -9.42 15.27 -3.35
C GLU A 51 -8.00 15.16 -2.77
N ASP A 52 -7.52 13.92 -2.59
CA ASP A 52 -6.15 13.69 -2.12
C ASP A 52 -5.12 14.18 -3.13
N GLY A 53 -4.53 15.35 -2.87
CA GLY A 53 -3.54 16.00 -3.73
C GLY A 53 -2.20 15.25 -3.84
N SER A 54 -2.02 14.13 -3.14
CA SER A 54 -0.85 13.27 -3.32
C SER A 54 -0.99 12.25 -4.47
N VAL A 55 -2.20 12.07 -5.01
CA VAL A 55 -2.45 11.18 -6.16
C VAL A 55 -1.87 11.82 -7.42
N HIS A 56 -1.19 11.04 -8.27
CA HIS A 56 -0.59 11.58 -9.49
C HIS A 56 -1.63 12.03 -10.53
N GLN A 57 -2.86 11.52 -10.44
CA GLN A 57 -3.97 11.79 -11.35
C GLN A 57 -3.58 11.52 -12.81
N ASN A 58 -2.76 10.48 -13.02
CA ASN A 58 -2.37 10.09 -14.36
C ASN A 58 -3.53 9.35 -15.05
N GLU A 59 -3.69 9.56 -16.35
CA GLU A 59 -4.70 8.90 -17.18
C GLU A 59 -4.74 7.37 -17.01
N LEU A 60 -3.61 6.73 -16.71
CA LEU A 60 -3.54 5.28 -16.49
C LEU A 60 -4.04 4.83 -15.10
N GLN A 61 -4.28 5.74 -14.15
CA GLN A 61 -4.79 5.44 -12.80
C GLN A 61 -6.33 5.40 -12.73
N GLN A 62 -7.02 5.67 -13.84
CA GLN A 62 -8.48 5.64 -13.96
C GLN A 62 -8.89 4.76 -15.15
N ASN A 63 -10.12 4.22 -15.10
CA ASN A 63 -10.68 3.33 -16.12
C ASN A 63 -9.71 2.25 -16.65
N ASN A 64 -8.84 1.74 -15.79
CA ASN A 64 -7.75 0.83 -16.17
C ASN A 64 -7.59 -0.27 -15.12
N LYS A 65 -8.72 -0.70 -14.54
CA LYS A 65 -8.78 -1.68 -13.47
C LYS A 65 -8.00 -2.94 -13.83
N SER A 66 -7.31 -3.52 -12.84
CA SER A 66 -6.51 -4.72 -13.00
C SER A 66 -5.34 -4.56 -13.97
N HIS A 67 -4.79 -3.36 -14.09
CA HIS A 67 -3.51 -3.11 -14.75
C HIS A 67 -2.55 -2.45 -13.76
N PHE A 68 -1.26 -2.53 -14.07
CA PHE A 68 -0.26 -1.74 -13.36
C PHE A 68 -0.11 -0.35 -13.98
N TYR A 69 0.16 0.64 -13.13
CA TYR A 69 0.61 1.97 -13.51
C TYR A 69 2.00 2.22 -12.94
N ILE A 70 2.95 2.64 -13.78
CA ILE A 70 4.28 3.05 -13.34
C ILE A 70 4.35 4.59 -13.27
N HIS A 71 4.96 5.10 -12.19
CA HIS A 71 4.96 6.52 -11.91
C HIS A 71 5.61 7.37 -13.01
N ARG A 72 4.94 8.47 -13.37
CA ARG A 72 5.37 9.48 -14.37
C ARG A 72 5.52 10.86 -13.74
N TRP A 73 6.17 11.77 -14.44
CA TRP A 73 6.29 13.17 -14.03
C TRP A 73 5.01 13.99 -14.24
N GLY A 74 4.14 13.59 -15.16
CA GLY A 74 2.90 14.28 -15.46
C GLY A 74 1.67 13.39 -15.43
N THR A 75 0.53 13.96 -15.85
CA THR A 75 -0.80 13.35 -15.77
C THR A 75 -1.20 12.60 -17.04
N LYS A 76 -0.40 12.65 -18.12
CA LYS A 76 -0.68 11.96 -19.39
C LYS A 76 -0.03 10.59 -19.42
N LYS A 77 -0.69 9.63 -20.09
CA LYS A 77 -0.10 8.28 -20.28
C LYS A 77 1.20 8.30 -21.10
N THR A 78 1.38 9.34 -21.90
CA THR A 78 2.56 9.58 -22.75
C THR A 78 3.70 10.30 -22.03
N ASP A 79 3.48 10.79 -20.81
CA ASP A 79 4.52 11.48 -20.05
C ASP A 79 5.66 10.52 -19.67
N SER A 80 6.85 11.09 -19.49
CA SER A 80 8.03 10.32 -19.12
C SER A 80 7.89 9.71 -17.73
N TYR A 81 8.40 8.48 -17.60
CA TYR A 81 8.53 7.82 -16.31
C TYR A 81 9.45 8.61 -15.38
N LYS A 82 9.20 8.52 -14.07
CA LYS A 82 10.14 9.06 -13.07
C LYS A 82 11.48 8.31 -13.17
N GLY A 83 12.58 9.04 -13.13
CA GLY A 83 13.94 8.48 -13.23
C GLY A 83 14.52 8.04 -11.88
N GLY A 84 15.70 7.43 -11.89
CA GLY A 84 16.41 7.00 -10.68
C GLY A 84 15.63 5.99 -9.84
N ASN A 85 15.60 6.18 -8.52
CA ASN A 85 14.90 5.29 -7.57
C ASN A 85 13.46 5.75 -7.25
N TYR A 86 12.93 6.69 -8.02
CA TYR A 86 11.60 7.27 -7.81
C TYR A 86 10.42 6.50 -8.43
N PRO A 87 10.56 5.70 -9.51
CA PRO A 87 9.39 5.04 -10.07
C PRO A 87 8.95 3.88 -9.17
N GLY A 88 7.71 3.96 -8.68
CA GLY A 88 6.97 2.87 -8.07
C GLY A 88 5.99 2.23 -9.06
N ILE A 89 5.33 1.17 -8.59
CA ILE A 89 4.32 0.42 -9.33
C ILE A 89 3.01 0.35 -8.54
N ASP A 90 1.93 0.72 -9.21
CA ASP A 90 0.60 0.85 -8.63
C ASP A 90 -0.33 -0.17 -9.27
N LEU A 91 -1.06 -0.96 -8.47
CA LEU A 91 -2.21 -1.72 -8.98
C LEU A 91 -3.41 -0.79 -9.10
N VAL A 92 -3.97 -0.67 -10.32
CA VAL A 92 -5.12 0.18 -10.58
C VAL A 92 -6.41 -0.54 -10.20
N MET A 93 -7.22 0.12 -9.38
CA MET A 93 -8.48 -0.40 -8.84
C MET A 93 -9.71 0.26 -9.47
N SER A 94 -9.55 1.44 -10.08
CA SER A 94 -10.64 2.17 -10.74
C SER A 94 -11.01 1.59 -12.10
N GLY A 95 -12.30 1.34 -12.31
CA GLY A 95 -12.90 0.98 -13.59
C GLY A 95 -13.76 2.10 -14.18
N THR A 96 -13.52 3.36 -13.79
CA THR A 96 -14.30 4.52 -14.24
C THR A 96 -13.41 5.71 -14.56
N GLU A 97 -13.88 6.64 -15.39
CA GLU A 97 -13.13 7.81 -15.86
C GLU A 97 -13.04 8.98 -14.87
N ASN A 98 -13.77 8.93 -13.74
CA ASN A 98 -13.86 10.06 -12.81
C ASN A 98 -13.15 9.81 -11.48
N VAL A 99 -12.61 8.60 -11.29
CA VAL A 99 -11.98 8.18 -10.05
C VAL A 99 -10.58 7.68 -10.36
N TYR A 100 -9.58 8.29 -9.72
CA TYR A 100 -8.22 7.76 -9.70
C TYR A 100 -8.07 6.93 -8.43
N TYR A 101 -7.85 5.63 -8.57
CA TYR A 101 -7.73 4.76 -7.40
C TYR A 101 -6.70 3.67 -7.65
N THR A 102 -5.64 3.69 -6.86
CA THR A 102 -4.55 2.71 -6.93
C THR A 102 -4.06 2.26 -5.57
N PHE A 103 -3.39 1.10 -5.57
CA PHE A 103 -2.53 0.65 -4.49
C PHE A 103 -1.07 0.65 -4.95
N LEU A 104 -0.24 1.54 -4.41
CA LEU A 104 1.22 1.47 -4.60
C LEU A 104 1.76 0.24 -3.88
N ILE A 105 2.41 -0.67 -4.59
CA ILE A 105 3.04 -1.85 -3.98
C ILE A 105 4.42 -1.45 -3.46
N ARG A 106 4.57 -1.45 -2.13
CA ARG A 106 5.83 -1.05 -1.48
C ARG A 106 6.71 -2.21 -1.08
N SER A 107 6.12 -3.35 -0.74
CA SER A 107 6.84 -4.60 -0.56
C SER A 107 5.98 -5.79 -0.94
N ALA A 108 6.62 -6.85 -1.41
CA ALA A 108 5.97 -8.06 -1.88
C ALA A 108 6.90 -9.26 -1.79
N LEU A 109 6.31 -10.47 -1.85
CA LEU A 109 7.03 -11.66 -2.28
C LEU A 109 6.83 -11.81 -3.80
N ILE A 110 7.91 -11.79 -4.56
CA ILE A 110 7.90 -12.00 -6.02
C ILE A 110 8.48 -13.39 -6.29
N ASN A 111 7.65 -14.31 -6.77
CA ASN A 111 7.99 -15.74 -6.88
C ASN A 111 8.64 -16.30 -5.58
N GLY A 112 8.10 -15.89 -4.43
CA GLY A 112 8.60 -16.25 -3.10
C GLY A 112 9.79 -15.43 -2.60
N LYS A 113 10.44 -14.62 -3.45
CA LYS A 113 11.55 -13.75 -3.04
C LYS A 113 11.04 -12.48 -2.36
N PRO A 114 11.50 -12.16 -1.15
CA PRO A 114 11.09 -10.95 -0.45
C PRO A 114 11.74 -9.69 -1.00
N ILE A 115 10.93 -8.67 -1.29
CA ILE A 115 11.38 -7.37 -1.81
C ILE A 115 10.77 -6.23 -1.01
N ILE A 116 11.62 -5.31 -0.53
CA ILE A 116 11.21 -4.10 0.23
C ILE A 116 11.62 -2.84 -0.52
N GLY A 117 10.64 -1.97 -0.75
CA GLY A 117 10.79 -0.68 -1.40
C GLY A 117 10.08 -0.66 -2.76
N PRO A 118 9.25 0.36 -3.06
CA PRO A 118 8.40 0.37 -4.26
C PRO A 118 9.19 0.28 -5.56
N HIS A 119 10.32 1.00 -5.65
CA HIS A 119 11.20 0.92 -6.81
C HIS A 119 11.83 -0.48 -6.97
N LYS A 120 12.24 -1.12 -5.87
CA LYS A 120 12.83 -2.46 -5.92
C LYS A 120 11.80 -3.50 -6.35
N VAL A 121 10.54 -3.36 -5.92
CA VAL A 121 9.43 -4.21 -6.38
C VAL A 121 9.29 -4.10 -7.90
N LEU A 122 9.23 -2.88 -8.45
CA LEU A 122 9.17 -2.68 -9.90
C LEU A 122 10.36 -3.31 -10.63
N MET A 123 11.58 -3.09 -10.16
CA MET A 123 12.78 -3.63 -10.79
C MET A 123 12.84 -5.17 -10.73
N GLU A 124 12.37 -5.78 -9.63
CA GLU A 124 12.29 -7.23 -9.53
C GLU A 124 11.24 -7.82 -10.49
N ILE A 125 10.09 -7.17 -10.65
CA ILE A 125 9.07 -7.59 -11.64
C ILE A 125 9.65 -7.50 -13.05
N MET A 126 10.31 -6.39 -13.39
CA MET A 126 11.01 -6.20 -14.67
C MET A 126 11.99 -7.34 -14.95
N SER A 127 12.86 -7.63 -13.98
CA SER A 127 13.89 -8.67 -14.11
C SER A 127 13.29 -10.08 -14.18
N THR A 128 12.29 -10.39 -13.34
CA THR A 128 11.69 -11.73 -13.27
C THR A 128 10.88 -12.03 -14.53
N GLY A 129 10.17 -11.02 -15.06
CA GLY A 129 9.39 -11.14 -16.29
C GLY A 129 10.18 -11.00 -17.58
N SER A 130 11.48 -10.67 -17.50
CA SER A 130 12.32 -10.35 -18.66
C SER A 130 11.71 -9.26 -19.56
N PHE A 131 11.09 -8.25 -18.95
CA PHE A 131 10.47 -7.15 -19.67
C PHE A 131 11.54 -6.16 -20.16
N ASN A 132 11.41 -5.66 -21.39
CA ASN A 132 12.39 -4.73 -21.95
C ASN A 132 12.15 -3.29 -21.49
N ASN A 133 10.91 -2.94 -21.16
CA ASN A 133 10.52 -1.61 -20.73
C ASN A 133 9.24 -1.64 -19.88
N PHE A 134 8.99 -0.57 -19.12
CA PHE A 134 7.82 -0.47 -18.23
C PHE A 134 6.48 -0.57 -18.97
N LYS A 135 6.40 -0.17 -20.24
CA LYS A 135 5.15 -0.19 -21.01
C LYS A 135 4.67 -1.61 -21.26
N GLU A 136 5.59 -2.57 -21.37
CA GLU A 136 5.22 -4.00 -21.48
C GLU A 136 4.44 -4.47 -20.24
N ILE A 137 4.84 -4.04 -19.04
CA ILE A 137 4.11 -4.35 -17.80
C ILE A 137 2.71 -3.72 -17.80
N GLU A 138 2.59 -2.45 -18.19
CA GLU A 138 1.31 -1.71 -18.16
C GLU A 138 0.27 -2.26 -19.15
N ASN A 139 0.73 -2.88 -20.23
CA ASN A 139 -0.15 -3.45 -21.26
C ASN A 139 -0.67 -4.86 -20.92
N ILE A 140 -0.18 -5.47 -19.83
CA ILE A 140 -0.58 -6.82 -19.44
C ILE A 140 -1.57 -6.70 -18.28
N PRO A 141 -2.79 -7.26 -18.40
CA PRO A 141 -3.71 -7.29 -17.30
C PRO A 141 -3.17 -8.18 -16.17
N VAL A 142 -3.29 -7.70 -14.96
CA VAL A 142 -3.00 -8.41 -13.72
C VAL A 142 -4.18 -9.31 -13.39
N VAL A 143 -3.92 -10.62 -13.30
CA VAL A 143 -4.94 -11.57 -12.83
C VAL A 143 -4.90 -11.58 -11.31
N ILE A 144 -6.03 -11.25 -10.67
CA ILE A 144 -6.18 -11.23 -9.22
C ILE A 144 -6.90 -12.51 -8.80
N GLN A 145 -6.21 -13.39 -8.07
CA GLN A 145 -6.78 -14.65 -7.60
C GLN A 145 -6.94 -14.67 -6.08
N PRO A 146 -7.87 -15.47 -5.54
CA PRO A 146 -7.94 -15.73 -4.11
C PRO A 146 -6.61 -16.31 -3.59
N SER A 147 -6.21 -15.87 -2.40
CA SER A 147 -5.09 -16.40 -1.63
C SER A 147 -5.47 -16.43 -0.14
N SER A 148 -4.58 -16.97 0.70
CA SER A 148 -4.71 -16.87 2.15
C SER A 148 -3.37 -16.55 2.75
N VAL A 149 -3.21 -15.30 3.20
CA VAL A 149 -2.04 -14.81 3.91
C VAL A 149 -2.40 -14.65 5.38
N LEU A 150 -1.68 -15.37 6.24
CA LEU A 150 -1.84 -15.29 7.69
C LEU A 150 -1.19 -14.01 8.23
N GLY A 151 -1.88 -13.34 9.15
CA GLY A 151 -1.39 -12.14 9.84
C GLY A 151 -2.43 -11.04 9.93
N ASP A 152 -2.23 -10.14 10.89
CA ASP A 152 -3.01 -8.89 10.99
C ASP A 152 -2.52 -7.87 9.97
N VAL A 153 -3.36 -6.91 9.61
CA VAL A 153 -2.95 -5.77 8.77
C VAL A 153 -2.85 -4.52 9.65
N LEU A 154 -1.64 -3.97 9.72
CA LEU A 154 -1.35 -2.74 10.45
C LEU A 154 -1.55 -1.54 9.52
N PHE A 155 -2.25 -0.52 9.99
CA PHE A 155 -2.46 0.73 9.25
C PHE A 155 -1.66 1.89 9.87
N SER A 156 -1.01 2.70 9.03
CA SER A 156 -0.33 3.93 9.44
C SER A 156 -0.49 5.02 8.40
N ASP A 157 0.03 6.21 8.74
CA ASP A 157 0.27 7.28 7.77
C ASP A 157 1.17 6.74 6.64
N ARG A 158 0.97 7.26 5.43
CA ARG A 158 1.88 7.04 4.29
C ARG A 158 3.22 7.71 4.54
N ILE A 159 4.26 7.23 3.86
CA ILE A 159 5.64 7.72 4.04
C ILE A 159 6.14 8.48 2.83
N ASN A 160 6.98 9.50 3.07
CA ASN A 160 7.58 10.34 2.03
C ASN A 160 6.54 11.00 1.11
N LEU A 161 5.38 11.37 1.65
CA LEU A 161 4.42 12.21 0.95
C LEU A 161 5.02 13.61 0.73
N GLY A 162 4.82 14.16 -0.46
CA GLY A 162 5.09 15.57 -0.72
C GLY A 162 4.07 16.48 -0.03
N ASN A 163 4.32 17.79 -0.09
CA ASN A 163 3.49 18.80 0.59
C ASN A 163 2.03 18.84 0.12
N ASN A 164 1.72 18.28 -1.06
CA ASN A 164 0.39 18.32 -1.65
C ASN A 164 -0.65 17.43 -0.95
N ALA A 165 -0.23 16.54 -0.03
CA ALA A 165 -1.14 15.64 0.66
C ALA A 165 -2.08 16.36 1.66
N GLY A 166 -1.72 17.55 2.15
CA GLY A 166 -2.56 18.32 3.08
C GLY A 166 -3.07 17.51 4.27
N GLU A 167 -4.38 17.58 4.52
CA GLU A 167 -5.05 16.82 5.58
C GLU A 167 -5.01 15.29 5.38
N PHE A 168 -4.93 14.83 4.13
CA PHE A 168 -4.87 13.42 3.76
C PHE A 168 -3.55 12.73 4.17
N ALA A 169 -2.53 13.51 4.57
CA ALA A 169 -1.26 12.97 5.05
C ALA A 169 -1.41 12.14 6.35
N SER A 170 -2.40 12.49 7.19
CA SER A 170 -2.65 11.83 8.48
C SER A 170 -3.55 10.59 8.39
N LEU A 171 -4.14 10.33 7.21
CA LEU A 171 -4.99 9.17 7.00
C LEU A 171 -4.17 7.89 7.04
N LYS A 172 -4.75 6.84 7.64
CA LYS A 172 -4.08 5.54 7.81
C LYS A 172 -4.17 4.71 6.52
N PHE A 173 -3.52 5.20 5.48
CA PHE A 173 -3.53 4.69 4.11
C PHE A 173 -2.27 3.93 3.72
N ARG A 174 -1.36 3.66 4.65
CA ARG A 174 -0.31 2.66 4.49
C ARG A 174 -0.73 1.40 5.24
N ALA A 175 -0.77 0.26 4.56
CA ALA A 175 -1.18 -1.02 5.11
C ALA A 175 -0.03 -2.02 5.03
N VAL A 176 0.23 -2.77 6.09
CA VAL A 176 1.32 -3.75 6.18
C VAL A 176 0.83 -5.05 6.81
N VAL A 177 1.12 -6.20 6.19
CA VAL A 177 0.85 -7.51 6.79
C VAL A 177 1.83 -7.77 7.93
N CYS A 178 1.34 -8.09 9.12
CA CYS A 178 2.12 -8.40 10.31
C CYS A 178 2.37 -9.90 10.45
N ASP A 179 3.17 -10.45 9.55
CA ASP A 179 3.58 -11.85 9.52
C ASP A 179 5.06 -12.04 9.94
N ASN A 180 5.60 -13.25 9.75
CA ASN A 180 7.02 -13.52 10.00
C ASN A 180 7.93 -12.65 9.11
N TYR A 181 7.49 -12.34 7.89
CA TYR A 181 8.26 -11.47 7.01
C TYR A 181 8.36 -10.06 7.58
N PHE A 182 7.27 -9.51 8.11
CA PHE A 182 7.29 -8.25 8.85
C PHE A 182 8.25 -8.28 10.02
N ARG A 183 8.22 -9.35 10.83
CA ARG A 183 9.13 -9.54 11.98
C ARG A 183 10.60 -9.50 11.54
N ASP A 184 10.95 -10.21 10.48
CA ASP A 184 12.34 -10.43 10.10
C ASP A 184 12.89 -9.31 9.20
N SER A 185 12.02 -8.40 8.75
CA SER A 185 12.34 -7.31 7.82
C SER A 185 12.56 -5.94 8.48
N LYS A 186 13.35 -5.10 7.79
CA LYS A 186 13.60 -3.70 8.16
C LYS A 186 12.62 -2.75 7.47
N TYR A 187 11.37 -2.77 7.92
CA TYR A 187 10.35 -1.83 7.44
C TYR A 187 10.63 -0.40 7.92
N PRO A 188 10.47 0.63 7.06
CA PRO A 188 10.51 2.01 7.50
C PRO A 188 9.44 2.28 8.57
N GLN A 189 9.83 2.92 9.67
CA GLN A 189 8.95 3.28 10.79
C GLN A 189 8.22 2.06 11.43
N LYS A 190 8.85 0.89 11.44
CA LYS A 190 8.28 -0.36 11.99
C LYS A 190 7.80 -0.25 13.45
N GLU A 191 8.58 0.38 14.33
CA GLU A 191 8.17 0.61 15.72
C GLU A 191 6.90 1.48 15.79
N LYS A 192 6.82 2.54 14.97
CA LYS A 192 5.65 3.42 14.91
C LYS A 192 4.40 2.66 14.44
N LEU A 193 4.52 1.78 13.44
CA LEU A 193 3.44 0.90 12.97
C LEU A 193 2.87 0.04 14.11
N VAL A 194 3.76 -0.70 14.80
CA VAL A 194 3.36 -1.58 15.91
C VAL A 194 2.78 -0.78 17.07
N THR A 195 3.43 0.32 17.45
CA THR A 195 2.97 1.17 18.56
C THR A 195 1.59 1.75 18.27
N ASN A 196 1.36 2.32 17.09
CA ASN A 196 0.06 2.90 16.73
C ASN A 196 -1.05 1.85 16.75
N PHE A 197 -0.78 0.66 16.20
CA PHE A 197 -1.74 -0.44 16.25
C PHE A 197 -2.09 -0.81 17.68
N LEU A 198 -1.10 -1.03 18.55
CA LEU A 198 -1.31 -1.42 19.94
C LEU A 198 -2.00 -0.35 20.78
N LEU A 199 -1.79 0.94 20.49
CA LEU A 199 -2.47 2.03 21.19
C LEU A 199 -3.92 2.23 20.71
N SER A 200 -4.24 1.80 19.49
CA SER A 200 -5.59 1.86 18.93
C SER A 200 -6.41 0.58 19.14
N SER A 201 -5.75 -0.53 19.48
CA SER A 201 -6.41 -1.81 19.68
C SER A 201 -7.03 -1.89 21.08
N LYS A 202 -8.03 -2.76 21.24
CA LYS A 202 -8.60 -3.12 22.55
C LYS A 202 -7.88 -4.30 23.19
N MET A 203 -6.61 -4.49 22.85
CA MET A 203 -5.79 -5.59 23.35
C MET A 203 -5.53 -5.39 24.84
N ASN A 204 -5.46 -6.48 25.61
CA ASN A 204 -5.06 -6.38 27.02
C ASN A 204 -3.54 -6.16 27.14
N LYS A 205 -3.07 -5.81 28.35
CA LYS A 205 -1.65 -5.58 28.62
C LYS A 205 -0.77 -6.75 28.21
N GLU A 206 -1.10 -7.96 28.64
CA GLU A 206 -0.25 -9.14 28.41
C GLU A 206 -0.05 -9.41 26.92
N ASP A 207 -1.15 -9.40 26.16
CA ASP A 207 -1.14 -9.60 24.71
C ASP A 207 -0.37 -8.48 24.00
N ALA A 208 -0.54 -7.22 24.41
CA ALA A 208 0.16 -6.08 23.79
C ALA A 208 1.69 -6.15 23.99
N LEU A 209 2.12 -6.56 25.19
CA LEU A 209 3.53 -6.77 25.50
C LEU A 209 4.12 -7.97 24.73
N ALA A 210 3.36 -9.07 24.64
CA ALA A 210 3.75 -10.25 23.85
C ALA A 210 3.85 -9.93 22.36
N PHE A 211 2.89 -9.18 21.81
CA PHE A 211 2.90 -8.72 20.42
C PHE A 211 4.13 -7.85 20.12
N SER A 212 4.44 -6.89 21.01
CA SER A 212 5.62 -6.04 20.87
C SER A 212 6.91 -6.86 20.82
N LYS A 213 7.12 -7.76 21.77
CA LYS A 213 8.29 -8.64 21.79
C LYS A 213 8.38 -9.50 20.53
N LYS A 214 7.26 -10.08 20.09
CA LYS A 214 7.22 -10.94 18.90
C LYS A 214 7.67 -10.22 17.64
N TYR A 215 7.20 -9.00 17.39
CA TYR A 215 7.40 -8.32 16.11
C TYR A 215 8.51 -7.28 16.10
N LEU A 216 8.88 -6.73 17.26
CA LEU A 216 9.97 -5.76 17.41
C LEU A 216 11.21 -6.34 18.11
N GLY A 217 11.07 -7.42 18.87
CA GLY A 217 12.14 -7.96 19.72
C GLY A 217 12.28 -7.27 21.07
N TYR A 218 11.51 -6.22 21.33
CA TYR A 218 11.49 -5.45 22.58
C TYR A 218 10.11 -4.81 22.82
N ILE A 219 9.92 -4.16 23.96
CA ILE A 219 8.70 -3.41 24.29
C ILE A 219 9.01 -1.90 24.16
N PRO A 220 8.36 -1.17 23.25
CA PRO A 220 8.51 0.28 23.15
C PRO A 220 8.05 0.99 24.42
N THR A 221 8.76 2.04 24.85
CA THR A 221 8.42 2.82 26.06
C THR A 221 6.98 3.35 26.03
N LYS A 222 6.50 3.79 24.86
CA LYS A 222 5.12 4.26 24.70
C LYS A 222 4.09 3.17 24.98
N VAL A 223 4.35 1.94 24.53
CA VAL A 223 3.49 0.79 24.82
C VAL A 223 3.56 0.46 26.31
N LYS A 224 4.77 0.41 26.89
CA LYS A 224 4.95 0.16 28.32
C LYS A 224 4.13 1.13 29.17
N ASN A 225 4.26 2.44 28.94
CA ASN A 225 3.58 3.46 29.74
C ASN A 225 2.06 3.49 29.54
N ASN A 226 1.54 3.06 28.39
CA ASN A 226 0.09 3.06 28.14
C ASN A 226 -0.63 1.89 28.84
N TYR A 227 0.11 0.83 29.13
CA TYR A 227 -0.42 -0.39 29.72
C TYR A 227 0.07 -0.62 31.16
N ASP A 228 0.88 0.29 31.72
CA ASP A 228 1.23 0.35 33.14
C ASP A 228 0.16 1.08 33.95
#